data_AF-H7FPA7-F1
#
_entry.id   AF-H7FPA7-F1
#
_cell.length_a   1.000
_cell.length_b   1.000
_cell.length_c   1.000
_cell.angle_alpha   90.00
_cell.angle_beta   90.00
_cell.angle_gamma   90.00
#
_symmetry.space_group_name_H-M   'P 1'
#
loop_
_entity.id
_entity.type
_entity.pdbx_description
1 polymer ?
#
loop_
_entity_poly.entity_id
_entity_poly.type
_entity_poly.pdbx_seq_one_letter_code
_entity_poly.pdbx_strand_id
1 'polypeptide(L)'
;MPNGYVLSSKYKNRQMAKELITTFKKYEETYYSLLENHIATYEDYDELHFIKSELYFYQNCYSTANVTEQKLSVYNEEFYEYRYSYINEFEYGQEFNTELNGTENTDVKALIKKNHKSLTNGYDLEICDQLTTSFAKITEYLNIKKNKLTNNNEFPKVKFHGLQTEFIELIKALTENGNLKGIQKDNIELCSKFFDIEIKNPDQTLTKLKSRNNGSETLFLDKLKISLRNHFTL
;
A
#
# COMPACT_ATOMS: atom_id res chain seq x y z
N MET A 1 4.07 26.29 32.16
CA MET A 1 4.24 24.85 31.88
C MET A 1 2.93 24.33 31.32
N PRO A 2 2.89 23.84 30.06
CA PRO A 2 1.65 23.50 29.38
C PRO A 2 1.30 22.02 29.63
N ASN A 3 0.15 21.76 30.22
CA ASN A 3 -0.42 20.43 30.30
C ASN A 3 -1.35 20.18 29.11
N GLY A 4 -0.96 19.18 28.31
CA GLY A 4 -1.85 18.19 27.71
C GLY A 4 -2.93 18.73 26.78
N TYR A 5 -2.60 18.82 25.49
CA TYR A 5 -3.60 18.83 24.44
C TYR A 5 -4.52 17.61 24.59
N VAL A 6 -5.78 17.89 24.90
CA VAL A 6 -6.89 16.98 24.71
C VAL A 6 -7.07 16.79 23.20
N LEU A 7 -6.41 15.78 22.64
CA LEU A 7 -6.74 15.30 21.31
C LEU A 7 -8.11 14.63 21.41
N SER A 8 -9.09 15.36 20.91
CA SER A 8 -10.50 15.06 20.94
C SER A 8 -10.79 13.63 20.50
N SER A 9 -11.61 12.98 21.32
CA SER A 9 -12.31 11.70 21.15
C SER A 9 -13.21 11.58 19.90
N LYS A 10 -13.00 12.40 18.86
CA LYS A 10 -13.80 12.43 17.62
C LYS A 10 -13.33 11.48 16.52
N TYR A 11 -12.20 10.78 16.69
CA TYR A 11 -11.70 9.80 15.72
C TYR A 11 -12.10 8.34 16.02
N LYS A 12 -12.99 8.10 17.00
CA LYS A 12 -13.56 6.77 17.22
C LYS A 12 -14.81 6.57 16.36
N ASN A 13 -14.76 5.58 15.48
CA ASN A 13 -15.90 4.86 14.90
C ASN A 13 -16.74 5.56 13.82
N ARG A 14 -16.15 5.79 12.65
CA ARG A 14 -16.84 5.53 11.38
C ARG A 14 -15.93 4.77 10.43
N GLN A 15 -15.50 3.58 10.85
CA GLN A 15 -15.07 2.57 9.90
C GLN A 15 -16.37 2.05 9.28
N MET A 16 -16.73 2.50 8.07
CA MET A 16 -17.82 1.86 7.34
C MET A 16 -17.53 0.36 7.31
N ALA A 17 -18.48 -0.46 7.74
CA ALA A 17 -18.31 -1.91 7.80
C ALA A 17 -17.93 -2.40 6.40
N LYS A 18 -16.65 -2.72 6.23
CA LYS A 18 -16.11 -3.17 4.95
C LYS A 18 -16.71 -4.54 4.65
N GLU A 19 -17.39 -4.68 3.51
CA GLU A 19 -17.97 -5.95 3.11
C GLU A 19 -16.86 -7.02 3.02
N LEU A 20 -17.03 -8.14 3.73
CA LEU A 20 -16.11 -9.26 3.65
C LEU A 20 -16.25 -9.97 2.31
N ILE A 21 -15.22 -9.87 1.48
CA ILE A 21 -15.11 -10.65 0.23
C ILE A 21 -14.41 -11.97 0.54
N THR A 22 -15.12 -13.08 0.32
CA THR A 22 -14.66 -14.43 0.68
C THR A 22 -14.04 -15.20 -0.48
N THR A 23 -14.13 -14.70 -1.72
CA THR A 23 -13.56 -15.36 -2.91
C THR A 23 -12.54 -14.48 -3.62
N PHE A 24 -11.41 -15.08 -4.03
CA PHE A 24 -10.38 -14.37 -4.80
C PHE A 24 -10.93 -13.76 -6.09
N LYS A 25 -11.78 -14.49 -6.82
CA LYS A 25 -12.42 -14.00 -8.05
C LYS A 25 -13.20 -12.69 -7.83
N LYS A 26 -14.07 -12.67 -6.81
CA LYS A 26 -14.85 -11.46 -6.49
C LYS A 26 -13.93 -10.32 -6.06
N TYR A 27 -12.84 -10.62 -5.36
CA TYR A 27 -11.87 -9.60 -4.96
C TYR A 27 -11.19 -8.97 -6.18
N GLU A 28 -10.75 -9.77 -7.14
CA GLU A 28 -10.13 -9.30 -8.37
C GLU A 28 -11.11 -8.43 -9.19
N GLU A 29 -12.36 -8.86 -9.32
CA GLU A 29 -13.41 -8.12 -10.04
C GLU A 29 -13.75 -6.76 -9.39
N THR A 30 -13.59 -6.65 -8.07
CA THR A 30 -13.98 -5.44 -7.31
C THR A 30 -12.80 -4.55 -6.90
N TYR A 31 -11.56 -4.98 -7.16
CA TYR A 31 -10.34 -4.31 -6.70
C TYR A 31 -10.32 -2.81 -7.02
N TYR A 32 -10.56 -2.42 -8.27
CA TYR A 32 -10.48 -1.01 -8.69
C TYR A 32 -11.59 -0.15 -8.06
N SER A 33 -12.78 -0.71 -7.87
CA SER A 33 -13.86 -0.01 -7.18
C SER A 33 -13.53 0.20 -5.69
N LEU A 34 -12.93 -0.81 -5.03
CA LEU A 34 -12.47 -0.67 -3.65
C LEU A 34 -11.36 0.38 -3.52
N LEU A 35 -10.41 0.40 -4.46
CA LEU A 35 -9.34 1.40 -4.50
C LEU A 35 -9.90 2.81 -4.70
N GLU A 36 -10.80 3.01 -5.66
CA GLU A 36 -11.44 4.30 -5.93
C GLU A 36 -12.18 4.80 -4.70
N ASN A 37 -12.96 3.93 -4.03
CA ASN A 37 -13.65 4.26 -2.79
C ASN A 37 -12.67 4.62 -1.66
N HIS A 38 -11.55 3.90 -1.55
CA HIS A 38 -10.52 4.19 -0.56
C HIS A 38 -9.90 5.57 -0.79
N ILE A 39 -9.50 5.88 -2.02
CA ILE A 39 -8.92 7.19 -2.38
C ILE A 39 -9.94 8.32 -2.17
N ALA A 40 -11.20 8.12 -2.57
CA ALA A 40 -12.25 9.11 -2.38
C ALA A 40 -12.56 9.39 -0.90
N THR A 41 -12.39 8.39 -0.03
CA THR A 41 -12.59 8.54 1.42
C THR A 41 -11.39 9.23 2.09
N TYR A 42 -10.20 9.03 1.52
CA TYR A 42 -8.94 9.41 2.13
C TYR A 42 -8.04 10.13 1.11
N GLU A 43 -8.28 11.43 0.90
CA GLU A 43 -7.68 12.26 -0.18
C GLU A 43 -6.13 12.20 -0.26
N ASP A 44 -5.44 11.96 0.85
CA ASP A 44 -3.97 11.92 0.93
C ASP A 44 -3.36 10.52 0.71
N TYR A 45 -4.17 9.50 0.44
CA TYR A 45 -3.72 8.11 0.41
C TYR A 45 -3.67 7.54 -1.01
N ASP A 46 -2.58 6.82 -1.29
CA ASP A 46 -2.29 6.21 -2.58
C ASP A 46 -2.67 4.72 -2.65
N GLU A 47 -2.51 4.12 -3.83
CA GLU A 47 -2.73 2.67 -4.04
C GLU A 47 -1.85 1.82 -3.10
N LEU A 48 -0.65 2.30 -2.76
CA LEU A 48 0.24 1.59 -1.85
C LEU A 48 -0.32 1.55 -0.42
N HIS A 49 -0.89 2.64 0.08
CA HIS A 49 -1.57 2.65 1.37
C HIS A 49 -2.80 1.76 1.36
N PHE A 50 -3.63 1.84 0.31
CA PHE A 50 -4.77 0.94 0.14
C PHE A 50 -4.33 -0.52 0.23
N ILE A 51 -3.32 -0.94 -0.55
CA ILE A 51 -2.81 -2.32 -0.53
C ILE A 51 -2.30 -2.74 0.85
N LYS A 52 -1.62 -1.85 1.60
CA LYS A 52 -1.17 -2.15 2.97
C LYS A 52 -2.36 -2.39 3.90
N SER A 53 -3.41 -1.57 3.79
CA SER A 53 -4.63 -1.73 4.58
C SER A 53 -5.35 -3.04 4.24
N GLU A 54 -5.47 -3.36 2.94
CA GLU A 54 -6.05 -4.61 2.47
C GLU A 54 -5.26 -5.84 2.94
N LEU A 55 -3.93 -5.80 2.85
CA LEU A 55 -3.06 -6.88 3.32
C LEU A 55 -3.27 -7.16 4.81
N TYR A 56 -3.29 -6.11 5.63
CA TYR A 56 -3.55 -6.25 7.06
C TYR A 56 -4.92 -6.89 7.33
N PHE A 57 -5.96 -6.45 6.62
CA PHE A 57 -7.31 -7.00 6.76
C PHE A 57 -7.36 -8.48 6.38
N TYR A 58 -6.82 -8.89 5.24
CA TYR A 58 -6.89 -10.27 4.76
C TYR A 58 -5.97 -11.22 5.49
N GLN A 59 -4.84 -10.74 6.05
CA GLN A 59 -4.02 -11.52 6.98
C GLN A 59 -4.81 -11.85 8.25
N ASN A 60 -5.54 -10.89 8.82
CA ASN A 60 -6.40 -11.16 9.97
C ASN A 60 -7.54 -12.13 9.63
N CYS A 61 -8.13 -12.03 8.43
CA CYS A 61 -9.14 -12.98 7.95
C CYS A 61 -8.56 -14.40 7.83
N TYR A 62 -7.37 -14.53 7.24
CA TYR A 62 -6.65 -15.80 7.12
C TYR A 62 -6.38 -16.41 8.50
N SER A 63 -5.80 -15.66 9.43
CA SER A 63 -5.54 -16.15 10.80
C SER A 63 -6.81 -16.58 11.51
N THR A 64 -7.94 -15.89 11.28
CA THR A 64 -9.23 -16.26 11.88
C THR A 64 -9.78 -17.57 11.27
N ALA A 65 -9.60 -17.79 9.97
CA ALA A 65 -10.09 -18.98 9.28
C ALA A 65 -9.14 -20.19 9.37
N ASN A 66 -7.86 -19.97 9.69
CA ASN A 66 -6.84 -21.00 9.73
C ASN A 66 -6.98 -21.85 10.99
N VAL A 67 -7.70 -22.97 10.87
CA VAL A 67 -7.84 -23.96 11.92
C VAL A 67 -6.58 -24.83 11.95
N THR A 68 -5.81 -24.78 13.03
CA THR A 68 -4.85 -25.83 13.35
C THR A 68 -5.57 -26.96 14.08
N GLU A 69 -5.42 -28.19 13.58
CA GLU A 69 -5.97 -29.38 14.24
C GLU A 69 -5.27 -29.56 15.59
N GLN A 70 -5.95 -29.20 16.67
CA GLN A 70 -5.52 -29.54 18.03
C GLN A 70 -6.47 -30.56 18.61
N LYS A 71 -5.95 -31.77 18.83
CA LYS A 71 -6.67 -32.87 19.47
C LYS A 71 -6.69 -32.62 20.98
N LEU A 72 -7.80 -32.07 21.48
CA LEU A 72 -8.01 -31.93 22.92
C LEU A 72 -8.69 -33.17 23.47
N SER A 73 -8.18 -33.67 24.60
CA SER A 73 -8.83 -34.73 25.38
C SER A 73 -9.62 -34.08 26.50
N VAL A 74 -10.92 -33.86 26.30
CA VAL A 74 -11.80 -33.33 27.36
C VAL A 74 -12.35 -34.52 28.14
N TYR A 75 -12.04 -34.58 29.44
CA TYR A 75 -12.59 -35.60 30.33
C TYR A 75 -14.04 -35.23 30.68
N ASN A 76 -14.98 -36.09 30.35
CA ASN A 76 -16.39 -35.90 30.69
C ASN A 76 -16.72 -36.68 31.98
N GLU A 77 -17.01 -35.94 33.06
CA GLU A 77 -17.34 -36.53 34.36
C GLU A 77 -18.64 -37.34 34.36
N GLU A 78 -19.59 -37.05 33.46
CA GLU A 78 -20.89 -37.74 33.40
C GLU A 78 -20.80 -39.11 32.73
N PHE A 79 -19.81 -39.33 31.86
CA PHE A 79 -19.70 -40.55 31.05
C PHE A 79 -18.37 -41.29 31.20
N TYR A 80 -17.40 -40.78 31.98
CA TYR A 80 -16.05 -41.35 32.12
C TYR A 80 -15.34 -41.58 30.77
N GLU A 81 -15.62 -40.76 29.77
CA GLU A 81 -15.08 -40.87 28.41
C GLU A 81 -14.34 -39.60 27.99
N TYR A 82 -13.30 -39.79 27.17
CA TYR A 82 -12.59 -38.70 26.52
C TYR A 82 -13.31 -38.31 25.24
N ARG A 83 -13.72 -37.03 25.13
CA ARG A 83 -14.19 -36.48 23.86
C ARG A 83 -13.03 -35.76 23.17
N TYR A 84 -12.83 -36.09 21.89
CA TYR A 84 -11.95 -35.33 21.01
C TYR A 84 -12.75 -34.19 20.37
N SER A 85 -12.31 -32.96 20.58
CA SER A 85 -12.84 -31.77 19.93
C SER A 85 -11.77 -31.13 19.05
N TYR A 86 -12.23 -30.54 17.94
CA TYR A 86 -11.42 -29.73 17.06
C TYR A 86 -11.63 -28.27 17.44
N ILE A 87 -10.59 -27.59 17.87
CA ILE A 87 -10.68 -26.19 18.30
C ILE A 87 -9.80 -25.33 17.40
N ASN A 88 -10.34 -24.21 16.93
CA ASN A 88 -9.59 -23.20 16.18
C ASN A 88 -8.75 -22.36 17.17
N GLU A 89 -7.61 -21.81 16.76
CA GLU A 89 -6.72 -21.01 17.63
C GLU A 89 -7.47 -19.87 18.36
N PHE A 90 -8.50 -19.28 17.72
CA PHE A 90 -9.31 -18.25 18.35
C PHE A 90 -10.25 -18.77 19.45
N GLU A 91 -10.74 -20.01 19.38
CA GLU A 91 -11.56 -20.60 20.45
C GLU A 91 -10.70 -21.20 21.55
N TYR A 92 -9.52 -21.73 21.20
CA TYR A 92 -8.55 -22.18 22.18
C TYR A 92 -8.18 -21.04 23.14
N GLY A 93 -8.00 -19.83 22.59
CA GLY A 93 -7.78 -18.66 23.42
C GLY A 93 -8.98 -18.27 24.28
N GLN A 94 -10.24 -18.43 23.84
CA GLN A 94 -11.41 -18.10 24.68
C GLN A 94 -11.65 -19.08 25.83
N GLU A 95 -11.36 -20.37 25.65
CA GLU A 95 -11.51 -21.38 26.71
C GLU A 95 -10.42 -21.26 27.80
N PHE A 96 -9.24 -20.69 27.48
CA PHE A 96 -8.08 -20.69 28.38
C PHE A 96 -7.48 -19.31 28.70
N ASN A 97 -7.88 -18.21 28.05
CA ASN A 97 -7.35 -16.86 28.29
C ASN A 97 -8.36 -15.73 27.99
N THR A 98 -8.62 -14.87 28.96
CA THR A 98 -9.48 -13.67 28.82
C THR A 98 -8.80 -12.49 28.11
N GLU A 99 -7.53 -12.60 27.73
CA GLU A 99 -6.73 -11.52 27.14
C GLU A 99 -6.35 -11.76 25.67
N LEU A 100 -7.27 -12.28 24.83
CA LEU A 100 -7.11 -12.16 23.39
C LEU A 100 -7.38 -10.70 22.96
N ASN A 101 -6.40 -9.84 23.21
CA ASN A 101 -6.39 -8.46 22.78
C ASN A 101 -6.24 -8.39 21.25
N GLY A 102 -7.39 -8.37 20.56
CA GLY A 102 -7.63 -7.50 19.42
C GLY A 102 -6.96 -7.84 18.09
N THR A 103 -7.51 -8.81 17.35
CA THR A 103 -7.42 -8.90 15.86
C THR A 103 -8.48 -9.86 15.29
N GLU A 104 -9.60 -10.07 15.98
CA GLU A 104 -10.58 -11.06 15.55
C GLU A 104 -11.48 -10.51 14.44
N ASN A 105 -11.63 -11.26 13.34
CA ASN A 105 -12.62 -10.93 12.31
C ASN A 105 -13.96 -11.61 12.63
N THR A 106 -14.91 -10.85 13.19
CA THR A 106 -16.23 -11.35 13.61
C THR A 106 -17.06 -11.92 12.47
N ASP A 107 -16.89 -11.40 11.25
CA ASP A 107 -17.65 -11.84 10.08
C ASP A 107 -17.18 -13.22 9.60
N VAL A 108 -15.87 -13.47 9.61
CA VAL A 108 -15.28 -14.79 9.34
C VAL A 108 -15.77 -15.82 10.37
N LYS A 109 -15.78 -15.46 11.66
CA LYS A 109 -16.32 -16.33 12.72
C LYS A 109 -17.80 -16.66 12.48
N ALA A 110 -18.60 -15.66 12.13
CA ALA A 110 -20.03 -15.85 11.86
C ALA A 110 -20.26 -16.77 10.66
N LEU A 111 -19.48 -16.66 9.59
CA LEU A 111 -19.56 -17.55 8.42
C LEU A 111 -19.24 -19.00 8.78
N ILE A 112 -18.18 -19.21 9.56
CA ILE A 112 -17.77 -20.54 10.02
C ILE A 112 -18.85 -21.15 10.94
N LYS A 113 -19.42 -20.37 11.87
CA LYS A 113 -20.45 -20.83 12.82
C LYS A 113 -21.83 -21.03 12.20
N LYS A 114 -22.23 -20.22 11.22
CA LYS A 114 -23.55 -20.30 10.57
C LYS A 114 -23.74 -21.59 9.76
N ASN A 115 -22.65 -22.17 9.26
CA ASN A 115 -22.67 -23.42 8.53
C ASN A 115 -22.45 -24.67 9.40
N HIS A 116 -22.47 -24.52 10.72
CA HIS A 116 -22.42 -25.64 11.65
C HIS A 116 -23.67 -26.52 11.44
N LYS A 117 -23.52 -27.63 10.71
CA LYS A 117 -24.51 -28.72 10.76
C LYS A 117 -24.48 -29.26 12.18
N SER A 118 -25.64 -29.45 12.79
CA SER A 118 -25.83 -29.99 14.13
C SER A 118 -25.27 -31.42 14.35
N LEU A 119 -24.50 -31.96 13.41
CA LEU A 119 -24.01 -33.33 13.36
C LEU A 119 -22.47 -33.45 13.43
N THR A 120 -21.71 -32.35 13.42
CA THR A 120 -20.25 -32.37 13.58
C THR A 120 -19.87 -32.03 15.02
N ASN A 121 -18.92 -32.77 15.60
CA ASN A 121 -18.33 -32.47 16.92
C ASN A 121 -17.42 -31.21 16.90
N GLY A 122 -17.74 -30.21 16.06
CA GLY A 122 -16.91 -29.06 15.75
C GLY A 122 -17.27 -28.40 14.41
N TYR A 123 -16.30 -27.69 13.83
CA TYR A 123 -16.42 -26.87 12.62
C TYR A 123 -16.48 -27.64 11.30
N ASP A 124 -17.02 -26.96 10.27
CA ASP A 124 -16.91 -27.40 8.88
C ASP A 124 -15.51 -27.06 8.32
N LEU A 125 -14.61 -28.05 8.34
CA LEU A 125 -13.24 -27.91 7.87
C LEU A 125 -13.17 -27.54 6.37
N GLU A 126 -14.15 -27.97 5.56
CA GLU A 126 -14.18 -27.64 4.14
C GLU A 126 -14.33 -26.14 3.92
N ILE A 127 -15.14 -25.47 4.74
CA ILE A 127 -15.33 -24.01 4.69
C ILE A 127 -14.06 -23.29 5.12
N CYS A 128 -13.39 -23.76 6.17
CA CYS A 128 -12.13 -23.18 6.63
C CYS A 128 -11.05 -23.29 5.54
N ASP A 129 -10.94 -24.44 4.89
CA ASP A 129 -9.99 -24.67 3.79
C ASP A 129 -10.29 -23.77 2.57
N GLN A 130 -11.57 -23.60 2.21
CA GLN A 130 -11.98 -22.71 1.13
C GLN A 130 -11.66 -21.24 1.44
N LEU A 131 -11.95 -20.78 2.67
CA LEU A 131 -11.70 -19.41 3.11
C LEU A 131 -10.20 -19.11 3.19
N THR A 132 -9.42 -19.98 3.83
CA THR A 132 -7.95 -19.82 3.95
C THR A 132 -7.29 -19.81 2.58
N THR A 133 -7.66 -20.73 1.68
CA THR A 133 -7.17 -20.76 0.29
C THR A 133 -7.47 -19.44 -0.43
N SER A 134 -8.69 -18.92 -0.27
CA SER A 134 -9.11 -17.67 -0.90
C SER A 134 -8.34 -16.46 -0.36
N PHE A 135 -8.23 -16.34 0.97
CA PHE A 135 -7.51 -15.23 1.61
C PHE A 135 -6.00 -15.27 1.33
N ALA A 136 -5.41 -16.46 1.23
CA ALA A 136 -4.02 -16.63 0.81
C ALA A 136 -3.80 -16.09 -0.61
N LYS A 137 -4.69 -16.44 -1.57
CA LYS A 137 -4.62 -15.93 -2.96
C LYS A 137 -4.79 -14.41 -3.04
N ILE A 138 -5.71 -13.85 -2.26
CA ILE A 138 -5.88 -12.38 -2.18
C ILE A 138 -4.60 -11.72 -1.65
N THR A 139 -4.02 -12.27 -0.59
CA THR A 139 -2.78 -11.76 0.01
C THR A 139 -1.60 -11.85 -0.96
N GLU A 140 -1.48 -12.95 -1.71
CA GLU A 140 -0.46 -13.12 -2.76
C GLU A 140 -0.63 -12.08 -3.87
N TYR A 141 -1.85 -11.92 -4.40
CA TYR A 141 -2.18 -10.91 -5.41
C TYR A 141 -1.81 -9.49 -4.97
N LEU A 142 -2.15 -9.14 -3.73
CA LEU A 142 -1.82 -7.84 -3.15
C LEU A 142 -0.31 -7.65 -2.97
N ASN A 143 0.44 -8.67 -2.57
CA ASN A 143 1.89 -8.60 -2.49
C ASN A 143 2.54 -8.43 -3.87
N ILE A 144 2.03 -9.10 -4.92
CA ILE A 144 2.49 -8.90 -6.30
C ILE A 144 2.28 -7.44 -6.72
N LYS A 145 1.10 -6.87 -6.46
CA LYS A 145 0.80 -5.46 -6.75
C LYS A 145 1.67 -4.50 -5.94
N LYS A 146 1.81 -4.73 -4.64
CA LYS A 146 2.70 -3.97 -3.75
C LYS A 146 4.12 -3.95 -4.30
N ASN A 147 4.64 -5.12 -4.65
CA ASN A 147 5.99 -5.27 -5.19
C ASN A 147 6.15 -4.53 -6.52
N LYS A 148 5.13 -4.56 -7.40
CA LYS A 148 5.15 -3.74 -8.63
C LYS A 148 5.22 -2.25 -8.31
N LEU A 149 4.44 -1.77 -7.34
CA LEU A 149 4.46 -0.35 -6.96
C LEU A 149 5.77 0.06 -6.27
N THR A 150 6.36 -0.80 -5.45
CA THR A 150 7.63 -0.51 -4.75
C THR A 150 8.86 -0.69 -5.64
N ASN A 151 8.80 -1.62 -6.59
CA ASN A 151 9.90 -1.89 -7.54
C ASN A 151 9.84 -0.96 -8.77
N ASN A 152 8.68 -0.35 -9.05
CA ASN A 152 8.55 0.76 -10.01
C ASN A 152 9.16 2.09 -9.52
N ASN A 153 10.01 2.08 -8.48
CA ASN A 153 10.99 3.14 -8.29
C ASN A 153 11.99 3.24 -9.46
N GLU A 154 12.02 2.25 -10.35
CA GLU A 154 12.38 2.49 -11.74
C GLU A 154 11.15 3.01 -12.49
N PHE A 155 10.86 4.31 -12.34
CA PHE A 155 10.17 5.01 -13.42
C PHE A 155 10.89 4.63 -14.73
N PRO A 156 10.20 4.43 -15.87
CA PRO A 156 10.90 4.45 -17.16
C PRO A 156 11.74 5.71 -17.14
N LYS A 157 13.06 5.53 -17.03
CA LYS A 157 13.99 6.62 -16.77
C LYS A 157 13.93 7.45 -18.02
N VAL A 158 13.13 8.51 -17.99
CA VAL A 158 13.09 9.48 -19.08
C VAL A 158 14.52 9.99 -19.17
N LYS A 159 15.23 9.57 -20.22
CA LYS A 159 16.63 9.95 -20.40
C LYS A 159 16.66 11.29 -21.08
N PHE A 160 17.36 12.23 -20.47
CA PHE A 160 17.71 13.47 -21.14
C PHE A 160 18.95 13.25 -21.99
N HIS A 161 18.85 13.46 -23.30
CA HIS A 161 19.97 13.28 -24.24
C HIS A 161 20.73 14.58 -24.55
N GLY A 162 20.40 15.69 -23.88
CA GLY A 162 21.13 16.94 -24.01
C GLY A 162 22.37 17.01 -23.09
N LEU A 163 23.19 18.02 -23.31
CA LEU A 163 24.34 18.33 -22.47
C LEU A 163 23.92 18.77 -21.07
N GLN A 164 24.78 18.56 -20.07
CA GLN A 164 24.58 19.07 -18.70
C GLN A 164 24.22 20.57 -18.67
N THR A 165 24.84 21.38 -19.54
CA THR A 165 24.56 22.82 -19.65
C THR A 165 23.13 23.09 -20.11
N GLU A 166 22.65 22.32 -21.08
CA GLU A 166 21.29 22.41 -21.63
C GLU A 166 20.27 21.99 -20.58
N PHE A 167 20.58 20.94 -19.82
CA PHE A 167 19.75 20.52 -18.71
C PHE A 167 19.61 21.60 -17.63
N ILE A 168 20.73 22.16 -17.17
CA ILE A 168 20.73 23.22 -16.13
C ILE A 168 19.97 24.46 -16.63
N GLU A 169 20.11 24.81 -17.90
CA GLU A 169 19.41 25.94 -18.51
C GLU A 169 17.91 25.70 -18.62
N LEU A 170 17.47 24.46 -18.90
CA LEU A 170 16.06 24.07 -18.86
C LEU A 170 15.46 24.23 -17.46
N ILE A 171 16.11 23.67 -16.43
CA ILE A 171 15.63 23.75 -15.06
C ILE A 171 15.61 25.20 -14.56
N LYS A 172 16.62 26.00 -14.95
CA LYS A 172 16.65 27.44 -14.71
C LYS A 172 15.41 28.12 -15.29
N ALA A 173 15.13 27.92 -16.58
CA ALA A 173 14.00 28.56 -17.24
C ALA A 173 12.64 28.14 -16.64
N LEU A 174 12.49 26.87 -16.27
CA LEU A 174 11.27 26.39 -15.61
C LEU A 174 11.09 27.00 -14.21
N THR A 175 12.19 27.23 -13.50
CA THR A 175 12.16 27.90 -12.19
C THR A 175 11.82 29.39 -12.35
N GLU A 176 12.46 30.09 -13.30
CA GLU A 176 12.22 31.51 -13.58
C GLU A 176 10.81 31.79 -14.13
N ASN A 177 10.25 30.86 -14.91
CA ASN A 177 8.87 30.95 -15.40
C ASN A 177 7.81 30.52 -14.35
N GLY A 178 8.24 30.15 -13.14
CA GLY A 178 7.35 29.76 -12.04
C GLY A 178 6.71 28.37 -12.18
N ASN A 179 7.13 27.56 -13.17
CA ASN A 179 6.68 26.17 -13.31
C ASN A 179 7.25 25.28 -12.21
N LEU A 180 8.47 25.57 -11.73
CA LEU A 180 9.08 24.92 -10.58
C LEU A 180 9.23 25.93 -9.45
N LYS A 181 8.63 25.63 -8.30
CA LYS A 181 8.76 26.43 -7.08
C LYS A 181 9.95 25.91 -6.26
N GLY A 182 10.71 26.82 -5.65
CA GLY A 182 11.81 26.46 -4.75
C GLY A 182 13.15 27.07 -5.16
N ILE A 183 14.21 26.60 -4.49
CA ILE A 183 15.59 27.04 -4.76
C ILE A 183 16.08 26.32 -6.01
N GLN A 184 16.64 27.09 -6.95
CA GLN A 184 17.12 26.57 -8.24
C GLN A 184 18.10 25.40 -8.09
N LYS A 185 18.98 25.45 -7.08
CA LYS A 185 19.95 24.38 -6.81
C LYS A 185 19.28 23.07 -6.45
N ASP A 186 18.27 23.12 -5.59
CA ASP A 186 17.50 21.96 -5.14
C ASP A 186 16.70 21.38 -6.32
N ASN A 187 16.13 22.25 -7.16
CA ASN A 187 15.44 21.84 -8.38
C ASN A 187 16.39 21.12 -9.35
N ILE A 188 17.62 21.61 -9.53
CA ILE A 188 18.63 20.96 -10.39
C ILE A 188 18.98 19.58 -9.84
N GLU A 189 19.20 19.44 -8.54
CA GLU A 189 19.53 18.16 -7.91
C GLU A 189 18.38 17.16 -7.99
N LEU A 190 17.15 17.63 -7.74
CA LEU A 190 15.95 16.79 -7.79
C LEU A 190 15.69 16.31 -9.22
N CYS A 191 15.74 17.22 -10.19
CA CYS A 191 15.55 16.87 -11.58
C CYS A 191 16.70 16.00 -12.11
N SER A 192 17.96 16.20 -11.68
CA SER A 192 19.06 15.37 -12.14
C SER A 192 18.93 13.92 -11.68
N LYS A 193 18.40 13.69 -10.47
CA LYS A 193 18.05 12.35 -9.98
C LYS A 193 16.91 11.75 -10.81
N PHE A 194 15.90 12.54 -11.15
CA PHE A 194 14.75 12.10 -11.94
C PHE A 194 15.13 11.69 -13.38
N PHE A 195 15.98 12.47 -14.04
CA PHE A 195 16.41 12.23 -15.44
C PHE A 195 17.72 11.41 -15.56
N ASP A 196 18.26 10.93 -14.43
CA ASP A 196 19.52 10.16 -14.35
C ASP A 196 20.71 10.85 -15.04
N ILE A 197 20.88 12.15 -14.78
CA ILE A 197 21.96 12.97 -15.36
C ILE A 197 23.01 13.26 -14.29
N GLU A 198 24.26 12.97 -14.60
CA GLU A 198 25.38 13.37 -13.75
C GLU A 198 25.64 14.88 -13.89
N ILE A 199 25.53 15.63 -12.79
CA ILE A 199 25.81 17.07 -12.76
C ILE A 199 27.16 17.32 -12.10
N LYS A 200 28.15 17.75 -12.86
CA LYS A 200 29.47 18.16 -12.35
C LYS A 200 29.53 19.67 -12.15
N ASN A 201 29.78 20.12 -10.92
CA ASN A 201 29.99 21.53 -10.58
C ASN A 201 28.83 22.47 -11.03
N PRO A 202 27.58 22.26 -10.54
CA PRO A 202 26.40 23.02 -10.98
C PRO A 202 26.56 24.54 -10.83
N ASP A 203 27.20 24.99 -9.75
CA ASP A 203 27.39 26.42 -9.45
C ASP A 203 28.29 27.12 -10.49
N GLN A 204 29.31 26.42 -11.01
CA GLN A 204 30.17 26.95 -12.08
C GLN A 204 29.40 27.05 -13.40
N THR A 205 28.56 26.07 -13.71
CA THR A 205 27.74 26.07 -14.92
C THR A 205 26.70 27.18 -14.88
N LEU A 206 26.03 27.38 -13.74
CA LEU A 206 25.10 28.49 -13.52
C LEU A 206 25.78 29.85 -13.70
N THR A 207 26.99 30.01 -13.17
CA THR A 207 27.77 31.24 -13.33
C THR A 207 28.13 31.50 -14.80
N LYS A 208 28.53 30.45 -15.54
CA LYS A 208 28.80 30.52 -16.98
C LYS A 208 27.55 30.82 -17.82
N LEU A 209 26.38 30.33 -17.41
CA LEU A 209 25.11 30.63 -18.08
C LEU A 209 24.69 32.09 -17.86
N LYS A 210 24.89 32.62 -16.65
CA LYS A 210 24.66 34.05 -16.36
C LYS A 210 25.52 34.95 -17.25
N SER A 211 26.79 34.59 -17.49
CA SER A 211 27.67 35.39 -18.36
C SER A 211 27.41 35.22 -19.86
N ARG A 212 26.91 34.05 -20.31
CA ARG A 212 26.53 33.81 -21.71
C ARG A 212 25.26 34.53 -22.15
N ASN A 213 24.34 34.80 -21.23
CA ASN A 213 23.04 35.38 -21.55
C ASN A 213 23.03 36.92 -21.67
N ASN A 214 24.21 37.58 -21.65
CA ASN A 214 24.33 38.99 -21.99
C ASN A 214 24.03 39.23 -23.48
N GLY A 215 22.75 39.39 -23.81
CA GLY A 215 22.25 39.77 -25.15
C GLY A 215 21.23 38.83 -25.80
N SER A 216 21.00 37.63 -25.27
CA SER A 216 19.94 36.73 -25.76
C SER A 216 19.59 35.65 -24.74
N GLU A 217 18.73 35.99 -23.77
CA GLU A 217 18.35 35.12 -22.66
C GLU A 217 17.57 33.87 -23.06
N THR A 218 17.02 33.81 -24.29
CA THR A 218 16.11 32.74 -24.76
C THR A 218 16.71 31.78 -25.77
N LEU A 219 18.00 31.91 -26.11
CA LEU A 219 18.59 31.23 -27.27
C LEU A 219 18.53 29.69 -27.15
N PHE A 220 18.60 29.17 -25.94
CA PHE A 220 18.38 27.75 -25.65
C PHE A 220 16.90 27.36 -25.67
N LEU A 221 16.02 28.17 -25.08
CA LEU A 221 14.57 27.89 -25.08
C LEU A 221 14.00 27.83 -26.49
N ASP A 222 14.49 28.67 -27.40
CA ASP A 222 14.05 28.66 -28.79
C ASP A 222 14.55 27.41 -29.55
N LYS A 223 15.76 26.91 -29.23
CA LYS A 223 16.22 25.59 -29.71
C LYS A 223 15.42 24.44 -29.11
N LEU A 224 15.10 24.54 -27.83
CA LEU A 224 14.36 23.51 -27.09
C LEU A 224 12.93 23.39 -27.62
N LYS A 225 12.23 24.49 -27.95
CA LYS A 225 10.89 24.47 -28.58
C LYS A 225 10.86 23.62 -29.86
N ILE A 226 11.92 23.69 -30.67
CA ILE A 226 12.00 22.99 -31.96
C ILE A 226 12.37 21.51 -31.78
N SER A 227 13.10 21.18 -30.71
CA SER A 227 13.75 19.87 -30.56
C SER A 227 13.44 19.14 -29.24
N LEU A 228 12.42 19.59 -28.48
CA LEU A 228 12.07 19.03 -27.16
C LEU A 228 11.90 17.51 -27.21
N ARG A 229 11.20 17.00 -28.23
CA ARG A 229 11.00 15.55 -28.43
C ARG A 229 12.31 14.79 -28.65
N ASN A 230 13.35 15.43 -29.17
CA ASN A 230 14.64 14.79 -29.40
C ASN A 230 15.48 14.71 -28.12
N HIS A 231 15.12 15.49 -27.10
CA HIS A 231 15.85 15.54 -25.84
C HIS A 231 15.36 14.51 -24.83
N PHE A 232 14.22 13.86 -25.06
CA PHE A 232 13.60 12.92 -24.13
C PHE A 232 13.21 11.62 -24.82
N THR A 233 13.61 10.48 -24.25
CA THR A 233 13.12 9.15 -24.64
C THR A 233 12.59 8.41 -23.42
N LEU A 234 11.52 7.64 -23.62
CA LEU A 234 10.98 6.70 -22.63
C LEU A 234 11.86 5.44 -22.52
#